data_AF-A0A0A8L417-F1
#
_entry.id   AF-A0A0A8L417-F1
#
_cell.length_a   1.000
_cell.length_b   1.000
_cell.length_c   1.000
_cell.angle_alpha   90.00
_cell.angle_beta   90.00
_cell.angle_gamma   90.00
#
_symmetry.space_group_name_H-M   'P 1'
#
loop_
_entity.id
_entity.type
_entity.pdbx_description
1 polymer ?
#
loop_
_entity_poly.entity_id
_entity_poly.type
_entity_poly.pdbx_seq_one_letter_code
_entity_poly.pdbx_strand_id
1 'polypeptide(L)'
;MLNIFLKSPVPRLVRTCRPLCRYSVLQQPMPPDDFMDKLPERLVSQGNGLKPTTAANQLNTLYLHNKLLRNGFTSEQGNIVIDLLLDTLDRDFFKSYNDKFLRKMELENQSHLFNAAETELKYSVQNLRETSLNERTLELMHLDRDLNSFNDQLNELIINLLTKDSKVDFNDRKVENTLLHREINLRLKDCNNKIGTKINGHIKSEIENLRWQTTRSGLLAVLILVFLIMSGVSISKRINAENGKPMEVVLHTVNPEESDLEMLLPDEKQENRDSGSTGNEGNANS
;
A
#
# COMPACT_ATOMS: atom_id res chain seq x y z
N MET A 1 -31.32 -13.90 37.34
CA MET A 1 -30.02 -13.42 37.85
C MET A 1 -29.47 -12.41 36.86
N LEU A 2 -29.23 -11.18 37.34
CA LEU A 2 -28.48 -10.13 36.66
C LEU A 2 -27.03 -10.58 36.39
N ASN A 3 -26.47 -10.21 35.24
CA ASN A 3 -25.27 -9.35 35.14
C ASN A 3 -24.92 -9.13 33.65
N ILE A 4 -25.18 -7.94 33.11
CA ILE A 4 -24.25 -6.79 32.99
C ILE A 4 -23.21 -7.05 31.87
N PHE A 5 -23.49 -6.59 30.64
CA PHE A 5 -23.04 -5.31 30.07
C PHE A 5 -21.56 -5.28 29.69
N LEU A 6 -21.20 -5.82 28.51
CA LEU A 6 -20.04 -5.32 27.75
C LEU A 6 -20.44 -5.07 26.30
N LYS A 7 -21.01 -3.88 26.12
CA LYS A 7 -21.23 -3.25 24.82
C LYS A 7 -19.89 -2.68 24.34
N SER A 8 -19.30 -3.31 23.33
CA SER A 8 -18.19 -2.74 22.57
C SER A 8 -18.64 -1.43 21.89
N PRO A 9 -17.92 -0.31 22.08
CA PRO A 9 -18.10 0.85 21.23
C PRO A 9 -17.10 0.80 20.06
N VAL A 10 -17.66 0.71 18.87
CA VAL A 10 -16.99 1.06 17.61
C VAL A 10 -16.65 2.56 17.63
N PRO A 11 -15.41 2.99 17.41
CA PRO A 11 -15.14 4.40 17.19
C PRO A 11 -15.51 4.74 15.74
N ARG A 12 -16.67 5.38 15.56
CA ARG A 12 -16.98 6.11 14.31
C ARG A 12 -16.10 7.35 14.27
N LEU A 13 -15.17 7.38 13.30
CA LEU A 13 -14.49 8.57 12.82
C LEU A 13 -15.51 9.56 12.27
N VAL A 14 -16.01 10.46 13.11
CA VAL A 14 -16.66 11.68 12.66
C VAL A 14 -15.58 12.72 12.43
N ARG A 15 -15.17 12.78 11.17
CA ARG A 15 -14.44 13.88 10.55
C ARG A 15 -15.24 15.17 10.77
N THR A 16 -14.84 15.98 11.75
CA THR A 16 -15.10 17.42 11.73
C THR A 16 -13.78 18.11 11.52
N CYS A 17 -13.54 18.51 10.27
CA CYS A 17 -12.61 19.58 9.97
C CYS A 17 -13.07 20.81 10.77
N ARG A 18 -12.31 21.18 11.80
CA ARG A 18 -12.26 22.57 12.26
C ARG A 18 -10.89 23.13 11.86
N PRO A 19 -10.83 24.14 10.99
CA PRO A 19 -9.63 24.93 10.84
C PRO A 19 -9.48 25.85 12.05
N LEU A 20 -8.27 26.31 12.29
CA LEU A 20 -7.91 27.40 13.22
C LEU A 20 -7.93 27.07 14.72
N CYS A 21 -6.93 26.33 15.18
CA CYS A 21 -6.26 26.74 16.41
C CYS A 21 -5.18 27.75 16.01
N ARG A 22 -5.60 29.01 15.92
CA ARG A 22 -4.73 30.17 15.91
C ARG A 22 -3.93 30.09 17.22
N TYR A 23 -2.70 29.59 17.16
CA TYR A 23 -1.74 29.77 18.24
C TYR A 23 -1.49 31.28 18.34
N SER A 24 -2.32 31.94 19.13
CA SER A 24 -1.96 33.21 19.74
C SER A 24 -0.88 32.90 20.76
N VAL A 25 0.34 32.67 20.27
CA VAL A 25 1.52 33.17 20.98
C VAL A 25 1.22 34.62 21.22
N LEU A 26 1.38 35.08 22.47
CA LEU A 26 1.38 36.50 22.76
C LEU A 26 2.50 37.11 21.94
N GLN A 27 2.17 37.50 20.71
CA GLN A 27 2.98 38.33 19.86
C GLN A 27 3.02 39.67 20.60
N GLN A 28 3.92 39.77 21.58
CA GLN A 28 4.55 41.05 21.78
C GLN A 28 5.06 41.45 20.40
N PRO A 29 4.68 42.65 19.92
CA PRO A 29 5.02 43.08 18.58
C PRO A 29 6.51 42.84 18.41
N MET A 30 6.88 42.19 17.29
CA MET A 30 8.27 42.12 16.86
C MET A 30 8.88 43.49 17.13
N PRO A 31 10.00 43.58 17.87
CA PRO A 31 10.64 44.87 18.08
C PRO A 31 10.79 45.50 16.70
N PRO A 32 10.37 46.78 16.51
CA PRO A 32 10.44 47.43 15.22
C PRO A 32 11.83 47.21 14.61
N ASP A 33 11.94 46.98 13.31
CA ASP A 33 13.24 46.71 12.64
C ASP A 33 14.29 47.79 12.98
N ASP A 34 13.82 49.00 13.34
CA ASP A 34 14.57 50.20 13.69
C ASP A 34 14.92 50.30 15.21
N PHE A 35 14.54 49.32 16.03
CA PHE A 35 14.79 49.35 17.48
C PHE A 35 16.28 49.23 17.78
N MET A 36 16.96 48.26 17.14
CA MET A 36 18.40 48.05 17.32
C MET A 36 19.20 49.23 16.74
N ASP A 37 18.71 49.86 15.68
CA ASP A 37 19.33 51.01 15.04
C ASP A 37 19.17 52.30 15.88
N LYS A 38 18.03 52.49 16.54
CA LYS A 38 17.78 53.62 17.46
C LYS A 38 18.23 53.40 18.90
N LEU A 39 18.56 52.18 19.29
CA LEU A 39 19.08 51.85 20.61
C LEU A 39 20.28 52.74 21.03
N PRO A 40 21.32 52.92 20.20
CA PRO A 40 22.42 53.83 20.53
C PRO A 40 21.95 55.28 20.72
N GLU A 41 21.01 55.78 19.91
CA GLU A 41 20.46 57.13 20.06
C GLU A 41 19.61 57.28 21.34
N ARG A 42 18.87 56.24 21.73
CA ARG A 42 18.08 56.20 22.96
C ARG A 42 18.98 56.21 24.19
N LEU A 43 20.06 55.45 24.17
CA LEU A 43 21.07 55.40 25.25
C LEU A 43 21.75 56.75 25.46
N VAL A 44 22.07 57.46 24.37
CA VAL A 44 22.73 58.77 24.40
C VAL A 44 21.76 59.89 24.77
N SER A 45 20.53 59.88 24.23
CA SER A 45 19.53 60.95 24.48
C SER A 45 18.92 60.92 25.88
N GLN A 46 18.89 59.75 26.53
CA GLN A 46 18.42 59.59 27.90
C GLN A 46 19.49 59.93 28.95
N GLY A 47 20.69 60.32 28.50
CA GLY A 47 21.79 60.79 29.34
C GLY A 47 21.49 62.12 30.01
N ASN A 48 21.21 62.03 31.32
CA ASN A 48 21.41 63.08 32.32
C ASN A 48 20.45 64.28 32.29
N GLY A 49 19.26 64.10 32.86
CA GLY A 49 18.36 65.21 33.22
C GLY A 49 18.60 65.82 34.61
N LEU A 50 19.61 65.37 35.36
CA LEU A 50 19.83 65.81 36.74
C LEU A 50 20.81 66.98 36.80
N LYS A 51 20.30 68.13 37.24
CA LYS A 51 21.11 69.33 37.50
C LYS A 51 21.94 69.12 38.78
N PRO A 52 23.20 69.60 38.84
CA PRO A 52 23.99 69.55 40.06
C PRO A 52 23.28 70.27 41.20
N THR A 53 23.35 69.69 42.40
CA THR A 53 22.74 70.28 43.61
C THR A 53 23.66 71.33 44.22
N THR A 54 23.20 72.56 44.33
CA THR A 54 23.92 73.67 44.97
C THR A 54 23.48 73.83 46.42
N ALA A 55 24.37 74.33 47.29
CA ALA A 55 24.06 74.68 48.67
C ALA A 55 22.83 75.58 48.79
N ALA A 56 22.67 76.52 47.85
CA ALA A 56 21.51 77.41 47.76
C ALA A 56 20.17 76.68 47.54
N ASN A 57 20.18 75.52 46.86
CA ASN A 57 18.96 74.73 46.64
C ASN A 57 18.62 73.82 47.82
N GLN A 58 19.59 73.49 48.66
CA GLN A 58 19.42 72.55 49.78
C GLN A 58 19.27 73.27 51.13
N LEU A 59 19.76 74.50 51.25
CA LEU A 59 19.73 75.30 52.48
C LEU A 59 18.61 76.33 52.45
N ASN A 60 17.91 76.49 53.57
CA ASN A 60 16.94 77.56 53.73
C ASN A 60 17.65 78.86 54.18
N THR A 61 18.07 79.66 53.20
CA THR A 61 18.73 80.97 53.38
C THR A 61 17.89 81.91 54.25
N LEU A 62 16.57 81.94 54.07
CA LEU A 62 15.66 82.81 54.85
C LEU A 62 15.61 82.41 56.33
N TYR A 63 15.58 81.12 56.62
CA TYR A 63 15.61 80.64 58.01
C TYR A 63 16.93 81.01 58.70
N LEU A 64 18.06 80.84 58.00
CA LEU A 64 19.37 81.20 58.54
C LEU A 64 19.48 82.71 58.80
N HIS A 65 18.98 83.53 57.88
CA HIS A 65 18.96 84.99 57.99
C HIS A 65 18.16 85.45 59.21
N ASN A 66 16.94 84.93 59.37
CA ASN A 66 16.10 85.22 60.53
C ASN A 66 16.73 84.79 61.86
N LYS A 67 17.47 83.68 61.86
CA LYS A 67 18.20 83.21 63.05
C LYS A 67 19.37 84.13 63.39
N LEU A 68 20.09 84.65 62.39
CA LEU A 68 21.17 85.61 62.58
C LEU A 68 20.65 86.95 63.11
N LEU A 69 19.53 87.45 62.56
CA LEU A 69 18.86 88.66 63.05
C LEU A 69 18.46 88.55 64.54
N ARG A 70 17.89 87.40 64.94
CA ARG A 70 17.51 87.15 66.35
C ARG A 70 18.70 87.12 67.30
N ASN A 71 19.90 86.80 66.81
CA ASN A 71 21.13 86.75 67.60
C ASN A 71 21.91 88.08 67.62
N GLY A 72 21.30 89.17 67.15
CA GLY A 72 21.88 90.52 67.22
C GLY A 72 22.77 90.92 66.05
N PHE A 73 22.81 90.13 64.96
CA PHE A 73 23.49 90.52 63.74
C PHE A 73 22.64 91.50 62.92
N THR A 74 23.28 92.47 62.26
CA THR A 74 22.60 93.35 61.29
C THR A 74 22.22 92.58 60.03
N SER A 75 21.21 93.06 59.30
CA SER A 75 20.72 92.38 58.08
C SER A 75 21.80 92.23 57.00
N GLU A 76 22.71 93.22 56.88
CA GLU A 76 23.81 93.16 55.92
C GLU A 76 24.88 92.14 56.33
N GLN A 77 25.26 92.11 57.61
CA GLN A 77 26.21 91.12 58.13
C GLN A 77 25.65 89.70 58.01
N GLY A 78 24.34 89.52 58.25
CA GLY A 78 23.67 88.24 58.09
C GLY A 78 23.74 87.71 56.66
N ASN A 79 23.51 88.57 55.65
CA ASN A 79 23.64 88.18 54.25
C ASN A 79 25.07 87.77 53.90
N ILE A 80 26.09 88.53 54.32
CA ILE A 80 27.50 88.21 54.05
C ILE A 80 27.91 86.87 54.66
N VAL A 81 27.48 86.58 55.90
CA VAL A 81 27.76 85.30 56.56
C VAL A 81 27.11 84.13 55.83
N ILE A 82 25.89 84.32 55.34
CA ILE A 82 25.19 83.28 54.58
C ILE A 82 25.84 83.06 53.22
N ASP A 83 26.20 84.12 52.50
CA ASP A 83 26.90 84.03 51.22
C ASP A 83 28.25 83.33 51.36
N LEU A 84 29.01 83.63 52.42
CA LEU A 84 30.29 82.98 52.70
C LEU A 84 30.11 81.50 53.09
N LEU A 85 29.06 81.18 53.83
CA LEU A 85 28.69 79.81 54.18
C LEU A 85 28.29 79.00 52.93
N LEU A 86 27.48 79.60 52.06
CA LEU A 86 27.07 79.02 50.78
C LEU A 86 28.29 78.73 49.90
N ASP A 87 29.17 79.71 49.70
CA ASP A 87 30.39 79.55 48.90
C ASP A 87 31.32 78.47 49.46
N THR A 88 31.47 78.41 50.79
CA THR A 88 32.30 77.40 51.44
C THR A 88 31.71 75.99 51.30
N LEU A 89 30.41 75.83 51.49
CA LEU A 89 29.73 74.55 51.31
C LEU A 89 29.75 74.09 49.85
N ASP A 90 29.57 75.01 48.91
CA ASP A 90 29.60 74.70 47.49
C ASP A 90 30.98 74.20 47.04
N ARG A 91 32.04 74.90 47.48
CA ARG A 91 33.42 74.55 47.14
C ARG A 91 33.87 73.24 47.78
N ASP A 92 33.62 73.07 49.07
CA ASP A 92 34.26 72.00 49.85
C ASP A 92 33.43 70.71 49.85
N PHE A 93 32.10 70.82 49.84
CA PHE A 93 31.19 69.66 49.92
C PHE A 93 30.45 69.38 48.61
N PHE A 94 29.65 70.33 48.12
CA PHE A 94 28.76 70.06 46.97
C PHE A 94 29.53 69.78 45.68
N LYS A 95 30.68 70.42 45.45
CA LYS A 95 31.52 70.11 44.28
C LYS A 95 31.95 68.64 44.23
N SER A 96 32.50 68.13 45.34
CA SER A 96 32.96 66.73 45.45
C SER A 96 31.79 65.74 45.49
N TYR A 97 30.71 66.10 46.19
CA TYR A 97 29.51 65.27 46.30
C TYR A 97 28.82 65.12 44.95
N ASN A 98 28.56 66.21 44.24
CA ASN A 98 27.93 66.16 42.92
C ASN A 98 28.80 65.38 41.93
N ASP A 99 30.11 65.59 41.91
CA ASP A 99 30.98 64.87 40.99
C ASP A 99 30.92 63.35 41.23
N LYS A 100 31.01 62.89 42.48
CA LYS A 100 30.94 61.46 42.79
C LYS A 100 29.53 60.88 42.61
N PHE A 101 28.51 61.60 43.07
CA PHE A 101 27.13 61.14 43.04
C PHE A 101 26.58 61.12 41.61
N LEU A 102 26.78 62.20 40.85
CA LEU A 102 26.33 62.27 39.45
C LEU A 102 27.03 61.21 38.61
N ARG A 103 28.36 61.03 38.75
CA ARG A 103 29.08 59.95 38.04
C ARG A 103 28.58 58.57 38.41
N LYS A 104 28.32 58.30 39.70
CA LYS A 104 27.81 57.00 40.15
C LYS A 104 26.40 56.74 39.60
N MET A 105 25.51 57.72 39.71
CA MET A 105 24.14 57.64 39.20
C MET A 105 24.12 57.50 37.68
N GLU A 106 24.99 58.23 36.97
CA GLU A 106 25.16 58.11 35.52
C GLU A 106 25.64 56.71 35.14
N LEU A 107 26.65 56.18 35.83
CA LEU A 107 27.14 54.82 35.59
C LEU A 107 26.06 53.77 35.85
N GLU A 108 25.29 53.90 36.94
CA GLU A 108 24.20 52.99 37.28
C GLU A 108 23.05 53.08 36.26
N ASN A 109 22.68 54.27 35.82
CA ASN A 109 21.66 54.47 34.79
C ASN A 109 22.09 53.89 33.44
N GLN A 110 23.32 54.17 33.00
CA GLN A 110 23.88 53.61 31.77
C GLN A 110 23.97 52.09 31.84
N SER A 111 24.38 51.53 32.98
CA SER A 111 24.39 50.08 33.22
C SER A 111 22.99 49.48 33.13
N HIS A 112 21.98 50.13 33.73
CA HIS A 112 20.58 49.70 33.64
C HIS A 112 20.06 49.69 32.19
N LEU A 113 20.33 50.76 31.44
CA LEU A 113 19.91 50.84 30.04
C LEU A 113 20.65 49.81 29.17
N PHE A 114 21.94 49.59 29.42
CA PHE A 114 22.71 48.56 28.73
C PHE A 114 22.17 47.16 29.02
N ASN A 115 21.86 46.84 30.28
CA ASN A 115 21.30 45.54 30.65
C ASN A 115 19.90 45.34 30.06
N ALA A 116 19.09 46.40 29.95
CA ALA A 116 17.81 46.35 29.26
C ALA A 116 17.99 46.04 27.77
N ALA A 117 18.93 46.74 27.10
CA ALA A 117 19.29 46.51 25.71
C ALA A 117 19.81 45.09 25.47
N GLU A 118 20.67 44.58 26.35
CA GLU A 118 21.21 43.23 26.28
C GLU A 118 20.10 42.18 26.38
N THR A 119 19.18 42.36 27.34
CA THR A 119 18.05 41.44 27.53
C THR A 119 17.13 41.44 26.32
N GLU A 120 16.88 42.60 25.74
CA GLU A 120 16.06 42.73 24.53
C GLU A 120 16.72 42.12 23.31
N LEU A 121 18.02 42.34 23.11
CA LEU A 121 18.78 41.68 22.04
C LEU A 121 18.77 40.15 22.22
N LYS A 122 19.01 39.66 23.43
CA LYS A 122 18.97 38.23 23.73
C LYS A 122 17.60 37.63 23.42
N TYR A 123 16.52 38.31 23.81
CA TYR A 123 15.16 37.90 23.50
C TYR A 123 14.91 37.88 21.99
N SER A 124 15.32 38.93 21.27
CA SER A 124 15.20 39.00 19.82
C SER A 124 15.93 37.85 19.12
N VAL A 125 17.17 37.55 19.52
CA VAL A 125 17.94 36.41 18.96
C VAL A 125 17.28 35.07 19.27
N GLN A 126 16.75 34.88 20.49
CA GLN A 126 16.02 33.65 20.85
C GLN A 126 14.76 33.50 20.00
N ASN A 127 13.97 34.55 19.87
CA ASN A 127 12.75 34.55 19.07
C ASN A 127 13.05 34.28 17.57
N LEU A 128 14.10 34.88 17.01
CA LEU A 128 14.54 34.59 15.63
C LEU A 128 14.95 33.13 15.45
N ARG A 129 15.66 32.55 16.42
CA ARG A 129 16.00 31.12 16.38
C ARG A 129 14.75 30.25 16.46
N GLU A 130 13.85 30.51 17.39
CA GLU A 130 12.62 29.73 17.56
C GLU A 130 11.72 29.80 16.32
N THR A 131 11.54 30.98 15.75
CA THR A 131 10.77 31.17 14.52
C THR A 131 11.40 30.41 13.34
N SER A 132 12.72 30.51 13.15
CA SER A 132 13.41 29.77 12.10
C SER A 132 13.32 28.24 12.29
N LEU A 133 13.46 27.74 13.53
CA LEU A 133 13.34 26.31 13.83
C LEU A 133 11.92 25.82 13.58
N ASN A 134 10.91 26.61 13.95
CA ASN A 134 9.52 26.28 13.72
C ASN A 134 9.22 26.21 12.21
N GLU A 135 9.69 27.18 11.43
CA GLU A 135 9.57 27.19 9.97
C GLU A 135 10.18 25.93 9.35
N ARG A 136 11.42 25.57 9.72
CA ARG A 136 12.05 24.33 9.25
C ARG A 136 11.29 23.08 9.67
N THR A 137 10.73 23.07 10.87
CA THR A 137 9.94 21.94 11.36
C THR A 137 8.66 21.78 10.53
N LEU A 138 8.01 22.88 10.16
CA LEU A 138 6.84 22.87 9.28
C LEU A 138 7.18 22.39 7.87
N GLU A 139 8.31 22.84 7.31
CA GLU A 139 8.81 22.36 6.01
C GLU A 139 9.07 20.85 6.03
N LEU A 140 9.72 20.33 7.08
CA LEU A 140 9.96 18.90 7.25
C LEU A 140 8.66 18.11 7.35
N MET A 141 7.68 18.60 8.12
CA MET A 141 6.36 17.99 8.23
C MET A 141 5.62 17.98 6.88
N HIS A 142 5.76 19.05 6.08
CA HIS A 142 5.20 19.10 4.74
C HIS A 142 5.83 18.05 3.83
N LEU A 143 7.16 17.95 3.84
CA LEU A 143 7.90 16.97 3.05
C LEU A 143 7.54 15.53 3.44
N ASP A 144 7.43 15.24 4.74
CA ASP A 144 7.02 13.92 5.23
C ASP A 144 5.61 13.56 4.75
N ARG A 145 4.67 14.52 4.81
CA ARG A 145 3.31 14.32 4.30
C ARG A 145 3.30 14.03 2.80
N ASP A 146 4.12 14.74 2.03
CA ASP A 146 4.22 14.54 0.58
C ASP A 146 4.87 13.20 0.23
N LEU A 147 5.91 12.79 0.96
CA LEU A 147 6.55 11.49 0.80
C LEU A 147 5.55 10.37 1.11
N ASN A 148 4.82 10.47 2.22
CA ASN A 148 3.79 9.50 2.58
C ASN A 148 2.70 9.43 1.51
N SER A 149 2.24 10.58 0.99
CA SER A 149 1.27 10.62 -0.09
C SER A 149 1.79 9.96 -1.37
N PHE A 150 3.06 10.17 -1.71
CA PHE A 150 3.69 9.53 -2.86
C PHE A 150 3.83 8.02 -2.65
N ASN A 151 4.19 7.58 -1.45
CA ASN A 151 4.27 6.17 -1.10
C ASN A 151 2.90 5.49 -1.21
N ASP A 152 1.84 6.13 -0.72
CA ASP A 152 0.46 5.63 -0.85
C ASP A 152 0.04 5.51 -2.33
N GLN A 153 0.35 6.52 -3.14
CA GLN A 153 0.10 6.49 -4.59
C GLN A 153 0.88 5.37 -5.28
N LEU A 154 2.16 5.19 -4.96
CA LEU A 154 2.97 4.09 -5.50
C LEU A 154 2.40 2.74 -5.10
N ASN A 155 2.01 2.56 -3.84
CA ASN A 155 1.41 1.31 -3.36
C ASN A 155 0.08 1.05 -4.08
N GLU A 156 -0.75 2.07 -4.26
CA GLU A 156 -1.99 1.97 -5.04
C GLU A 156 -1.70 1.54 -6.48
N LEU A 157 -0.73 2.18 -7.16
CA LEU A 157 -0.34 1.82 -8.52
C LEU A 157 0.19 0.39 -8.61
N ILE A 158 1.04 -0.04 -7.68
CA ILE A 158 1.58 -1.41 -7.64
C ILE A 158 0.45 -2.42 -7.44
N ILE A 159 -0.46 -2.17 -6.49
CA ILE A 159 -1.57 -3.09 -6.22
C ILE A 159 -2.51 -3.15 -7.43
N ASN A 160 -2.93 -1.99 -7.95
CA ASN A 160 -3.89 -1.93 -9.05
C ASN A 160 -3.31 -2.48 -10.36
N LEU A 161 -2.14 -1.99 -10.78
CA LEU A 161 -1.56 -2.39 -12.06
C LEU A 161 -0.92 -3.77 -11.98
N LEU A 162 -0.06 -3.99 -10.99
CA LEU A 162 0.72 -5.23 -10.98
C LEU A 162 -0.10 -6.42 -10.52
N THR A 163 -0.89 -6.27 -9.45
CA THR A 163 -1.56 -7.43 -8.85
C THR A 163 -2.94 -7.66 -9.42
N LYS A 164 -3.74 -6.61 -9.63
CA LYS A 164 -5.11 -6.78 -10.09
C LYS A 164 -5.15 -7.01 -11.59
N ASP A 165 -4.48 -6.19 -12.38
CA ASP A 165 -4.48 -6.34 -13.85
C ASP A 165 -3.86 -7.68 -14.28
N SER A 166 -2.71 -8.06 -13.68
CA SER A 166 -2.10 -9.37 -13.96
C SER A 166 -2.98 -10.55 -13.55
N LYS A 167 -3.70 -10.47 -12.43
CA LYS A 167 -4.65 -11.52 -12.03
C LYS A 167 -5.84 -11.62 -12.98
N VAL A 168 -6.31 -10.49 -13.49
CA VAL A 168 -7.40 -10.45 -14.48
C VAL A 168 -6.92 -11.09 -15.78
N ASP A 169 -5.79 -10.67 -16.33
CA ASP A 169 -5.26 -11.26 -17.57
C ASP A 169 -4.98 -12.75 -17.39
N PHE A 170 -4.37 -13.17 -16.28
CA PHE A 170 -4.14 -14.59 -16.00
C PHE A 170 -5.44 -15.40 -15.96
N ASN A 171 -6.48 -14.86 -15.34
CA ASN A 171 -7.79 -15.51 -15.30
C ASN A 171 -8.43 -15.58 -16.69
N ASP A 172 -8.32 -14.52 -17.49
CA ASP A 172 -8.83 -14.49 -18.86
C ASP A 172 -8.11 -15.53 -19.73
N ARG A 173 -6.78 -15.63 -19.63
CA ARG A 173 -6.00 -16.69 -20.31
C ARG A 173 -6.43 -18.09 -19.88
N LYS A 174 -6.69 -18.30 -18.58
CA LYS A 174 -7.17 -19.59 -18.06
C LYS A 174 -8.56 -19.94 -18.57
N VAL A 175 -9.47 -18.97 -18.61
CA VAL A 175 -10.83 -19.15 -19.16
C VAL A 175 -10.76 -19.45 -20.65
N GLU A 176 -9.99 -18.68 -21.42
CA GLU A 176 -9.79 -18.89 -22.85
C GLU A 176 -9.24 -20.30 -23.11
N ASN A 177 -8.20 -20.72 -22.38
CA ASN A 177 -7.64 -22.06 -22.50
C ASN A 177 -8.68 -23.15 -22.17
N THR A 178 -9.48 -22.96 -21.12
CA THR A 178 -10.56 -23.90 -20.76
C THR A 178 -11.63 -23.99 -21.86
N LEU A 179 -11.99 -22.85 -22.46
CA LEU A 179 -12.94 -22.80 -23.58
C LEU A 179 -12.39 -23.51 -24.82
N LEU A 180 -11.11 -23.29 -25.15
CA LEU A 180 -10.44 -24.01 -26.24
C LEU A 180 -10.43 -25.52 -26.00
N HIS A 181 -10.11 -25.97 -24.79
CA HIS A 181 -10.19 -27.39 -24.43
C HIS A 181 -11.62 -27.93 -24.54
N ARG A 182 -12.62 -27.16 -24.12
CA ARG A 182 -14.03 -27.55 -24.26
C ARG A 182 -14.42 -27.67 -25.73
N GLU A 183 -14.01 -26.72 -26.57
CA GLU A 183 -14.25 -26.75 -28.01
C GLU A 183 -13.62 -27.97 -28.67
N ILE A 184 -12.35 -28.25 -28.37
CA ILE A 184 -11.66 -29.45 -28.87
C ILE A 184 -12.40 -30.71 -28.45
N ASN A 185 -12.83 -30.80 -27.19
CA ASN A 185 -13.60 -31.95 -26.70
C ASN A 185 -14.96 -32.10 -27.39
N LEU A 186 -15.66 -31.00 -27.69
CA LEU A 186 -16.91 -31.04 -28.46
C LEU A 186 -16.66 -31.51 -29.89
N ARG A 187 -15.67 -30.94 -30.57
CA ARG A 187 -15.27 -31.37 -31.92
C ARG A 187 -14.86 -32.85 -31.95
N LEU A 188 -14.17 -33.34 -30.92
CA LEU A 188 -13.81 -34.74 -30.79
C LEU A 188 -15.04 -35.64 -30.61
N LYS A 189 -15.99 -35.24 -29.75
CA LYS A 189 -17.26 -35.97 -29.57
C LYS A 189 -18.08 -36.00 -30.85
N ASP A 190 -18.19 -34.88 -31.55
CA ASP A 190 -18.89 -34.79 -32.82
C ASP A 190 -18.23 -35.67 -33.87
N CYS A 191 -16.90 -35.64 -33.96
CA CYS A 191 -16.13 -36.52 -34.84
C CYS A 191 -16.35 -37.99 -34.50
N ASN A 192 -16.26 -38.37 -33.23
CA ASN A 192 -16.50 -39.73 -32.77
C ASN A 192 -17.92 -40.21 -33.08
N ASN A 193 -18.94 -39.37 -32.84
CA ASN A 193 -20.32 -39.68 -33.19
C ASN A 193 -20.51 -39.81 -34.71
N LYS A 194 -19.88 -38.93 -35.50
CA LYS A 194 -19.90 -38.99 -36.96
C LYS A 194 -19.20 -40.25 -37.49
N ILE A 195 -18.09 -40.66 -36.88
CA ILE A 195 -17.40 -41.91 -37.20
C ILE A 195 -18.28 -43.11 -36.82
N GLY A 196 -18.83 -43.14 -35.61
CA GLY A 196 -19.70 -44.22 -35.15
C GLY A 196 -20.94 -44.39 -36.01
N THR A 197 -21.62 -43.29 -36.35
CA THR A 197 -22.79 -43.32 -37.26
C THR A 197 -22.42 -43.73 -38.67
N LYS A 198 -21.29 -43.23 -39.22
CA LYS A 198 -20.80 -43.67 -40.54
C LYS A 198 -20.43 -45.15 -40.53
N ILE A 199 -19.58 -45.61 -39.62
CA ILE A 199 -19.14 -47.01 -39.54
C ILE A 199 -20.31 -47.94 -39.30
N ASN A 200 -21.17 -47.65 -38.30
CA ASN A 200 -22.33 -48.49 -38.02
C ASN A 200 -23.34 -48.43 -39.18
N GLY A 201 -23.51 -47.28 -39.84
CA GLY A 201 -24.32 -47.14 -41.04
C GLY A 201 -23.78 -47.98 -42.21
N HIS A 202 -22.48 -47.92 -42.47
CA HIS A 202 -21.82 -48.73 -43.50
C HIS A 202 -21.89 -50.22 -43.18
N ILE A 203 -21.54 -50.65 -41.97
CA ILE A 203 -21.60 -52.07 -41.55
C ILE A 203 -23.04 -52.58 -41.61
N LYS A 204 -24.01 -51.82 -41.11
CA LYS A 204 -25.42 -52.23 -41.15
C LYS A 204 -25.93 -52.32 -42.60
N SER A 205 -25.56 -51.37 -43.47
CA SER A 205 -25.90 -51.41 -44.89
C SER A 205 -25.24 -52.58 -45.62
N GLU A 206 -23.98 -52.92 -45.29
CA GLU A 206 -23.29 -54.07 -45.87
C GLU A 206 -23.93 -55.39 -45.42
N ILE A 207 -24.30 -55.50 -44.13
CA ILE A 207 -25.03 -56.66 -43.61
C ILE A 207 -26.40 -56.79 -44.29
N GLU A 208 -27.12 -55.69 -44.47
CA GLU A 208 -28.43 -55.70 -45.13
C GLU A 208 -28.30 -56.08 -46.62
N ASN A 209 -27.27 -55.59 -47.29
CA ASN A 209 -26.94 -55.98 -48.66
C ASN A 209 -26.57 -57.47 -48.76
N LEU A 210 -25.79 -58.00 -47.81
CA LEU A 210 -25.48 -59.43 -47.72
C LEU A 210 -26.74 -60.28 -47.48
N ARG A 211 -27.67 -59.84 -46.62
CA ARG A 211 -28.95 -60.53 -46.41
C ARG A 211 -29.81 -60.52 -47.67
N TRP A 212 -29.83 -59.41 -48.40
CA TRP A 212 -30.55 -59.29 -49.67
C TRP A 212 -29.99 -60.24 -50.74
N GLN A 213 -28.67 -60.30 -50.88
CA GLN A 213 -28.04 -61.25 -51.82
C GLN A 213 -28.24 -62.70 -51.41
N THR A 214 -28.11 -63.02 -50.12
CA THR A 214 -28.23 -64.41 -49.64
C THR A 214 -29.65 -64.96 -49.82
N THR A 215 -30.68 -64.16 -49.55
CA THR A 215 -32.08 -64.57 -49.76
C THR A 215 -32.39 -64.74 -51.25
N ARG A 216 -31.96 -63.80 -52.09
CA ARG A 216 -32.15 -63.88 -53.54
C ARG A 216 -31.41 -65.06 -54.15
N SER A 217 -30.16 -65.30 -53.74
CA SER A 217 -29.33 -66.40 -54.25
C SER A 217 -29.79 -67.77 -53.72
N GLY A 218 -30.15 -67.87 -52.43
CA GLY A 218 -30.67 -69.09 -51.84
C GLY A 218 -31.98 -69.57 -52.47
N LEU A 219 -32.90 -68.64 -52.79
CA LEU A 219 -34.13 -68.96 -53.51
C LEU A 219 -33.82 -69.55 -54.90
N LEU A 220 -32.87 -68.96 -55.63
CA LEU A 220 -32.44 -69.49 -56.94
C LEU A 220 -31.82 -70.88 -56.81
N ALA A 221 -30.97 -71.12 -55.80
CA ALA A 221 -30.37 -72.43 -55.56
C ALA A 221 -31.42 -73.52 -55.27
N VAL A 222 -32.44 -73.21 -54.46
CA VAL A 222 -33.54 -74.15 -54.18
C VAL A 222 -34.37 -74.42 -55.44
N LEU A 223 -34.69 -73.40 -56.25
CA LEU A 223 -35.41 -73.60 -57.52
C LEU A 223 -34.61 -74.48 -58.49
N ILE A 224 -33.30 -74.26 -58.60
CA ILE A 224 -32.41 -75.09 -59.42
C ILE A 224 -32.39 -76.53 -58.88
N LEU A 225 -32.30 -76.73 -57.56
CA LEU A 225 -32.32 -78.05 -56.94
C LEU A 225 -33.62 -78.81 -57.26
N VAL A 226 -34.77 -78.16 -57.12
CA VAL A 226 -36.07 -78.75 -57.47
C VAL A 226 -36.13 -79.09 -58.96
N PHE A 227 -35.66 -78.20 -59.83
CA PHE A 227 -35.62 -78.45 -61.27
C PHE A 227 -34.67 -79.60 -61.62
N LEU A 228 -33.54 -79.74 -60.94
CA LEU A 228 -32.60 -80.85 -61.10
C LEU A 228 -33.18 -82.16 -60.60
N ILE A 229 -33.90 -82.18 -59.47
CA ILE A 229 -34.59 -83.38 -58.99
C ILE A 229 -35.68 -83.79 -59.99
N MET A 230 -36.51 -82.84 -60.45
CA MET A 230 -37.53 -83.11 -61.47
C MET A 230 -36.91 -83.59 -62.79
N SER A 231 -35.82 -82.96 -63.23
CA SER A 231 -35.09 -83.35 -64.43
C SER A 231 -34.44 -84.71 -64.26
N GLY A 232 -33.81 -84.99 -63.12
CA GLY A 232 -33.15 -86.24 -62.79
C GLY A 232 -34.13 -87.40 -62.67
N VAL A 233 -35.29 -87.20 -62.05
CA VAL A 233 -36.39 -88.18 -62.04
C VAL A 233 -36.93 -88.38 -63.45
N SER A 234 -37.04 -87.32 -64.25
CA SER A 234 -37.49 -87.44 -65.63
C SER A 234 -36.46 -88.14 -66.52
N ILE A 235 -35.15 -87.90 -66.31
CA ILE A 235 -33.99 -88.61 -66.89
C ILE A 235 -34.07 -90.08 -66.48
N SER A 236 -34.25 -90.35 -65.20
CA SER A 236 -34.32 -91.71 -64.68
C SER A 236 -35.53 -92.44 -65.24
N LYS A 237 -36.70 -91.80 -65.39
CA LYS A 237 -37.87 -92.39 -66.06
C LYS A 237 -37.63 -92.70 -67.53
N ARG A 238 -36.90 -91.84 -68.27
CA ARG A 238 -36.53 -92.12 -69.68
C ARG A 238 -35.43 -93.17 -69.81
N ILE A 239 -34.46 -93.22 -68.88
CA ILE A 239 -33.40 -94.23 -68.86
C ILE A 239 -33.91 -95.60 -68.37
N ASN A 240 -34.83 -95.65 -67.40
CA ASN A 240 -35.49 -96.90 -66.98
C ASN A 240 -36.45 -97.44 -68.05
N ALA A 241 -36.98 -96.58 -68.93
CA ALA A 241 -37.76 -97.01 -70.09
C ALA A 241 -36.89 -97.66 -71.19
N GLU A 242 -35.56 -97.52 -71.14
CA GLU A 242 -34.64 -98.09 -72.14
C GLU A 242 -33.68 -99.18 -71.61
N ASN A 243 -33.70 -99.55 -70.32
CA ASN A 243 -32.80 -100.58 -69.79
C ASN A 243 -33.52 -101.86 -69.37
N GLY A 244 -34.01 -102.61 -70.36
CA GLY A 244 -34.26 -104.04 -70.22
C GLY A 244 -33.00 -104.84 -70.52
N LYS A 245 -32.11 -105.01 -69.54
CA LYS A 245 -31.22 -106.18 -69.30
C LYS A 245 -30.25 -105.95 -68.13
N PRO A 246 -30.25 -106.80 -67.09
CA PRO A 246 -29.36 -106.71 -65.94
C PRO A 246 -28.03 -107.45 -66.18
N MET A 247 -26.91 -106.91 -65.67
CA MET A 247 -25.71 -107.70 -65.37
C MET A 247 -25.01 -107.18 -64.10
N GLU A 248 -24.42 -108.14 -63.40
CA GLU A 248 -24.31 -108.29 -61.96
C GLU A 248 -22.89 -108.00 -61.45
N VAL A 249 -22.82 -107.11 -60.46
CA VAL A 249 -22.11 -107.18 -59.17
C VAL A 249 -20.79 -107.96 -59.08
N VAL A 250 -19.68 -107.25 -58.79
CA VAL A 250 -18.63 -107.76 -57.87
C VAL A 250 -18.32 -106.68 -56.83
N LEU A 251 -18.64 -107.02 -55.60
CA LEU A 251 -18.51 -106.24 -54.37
C LEU A 251 -17.13 -106.54 -53.74
N HIS A 252 -16.34 -105.51 -53.42
CA HIS A 252 -15.31 -105.64 -52.38
C HIS A 252 -15.55 -104.57 -51.31
N THR A 253 -16.07 -105.05 -50.19
CA THR A 253 -16.38 -104.33 -48.96
C THR A 253 -15.17 -104.36 -48.03
N VAL A 254 -14.74 -103.21 -47.49
CA VAL A 254 -14.42 -103.01 -46.06
C VAL A 254 -14.57 -101.52 -45.75
N ASN A 255 -15.34 -101.22 -44.71
CA ASN A 255 -15.54 -99.96 -43.98
C ASN A 255 -15.93 -100.39 -42.54
N PRO A 256 -16.06 -99.55 -41.50
CA PRO A 256 -15.45 -98.26 -41.12
C PRO A 256 -15.07 -98.22 -39.59
N GLU A 257 -14.87 -97.00 -39.04
CA GLU A 257 -15.02 -96.56 -37.63
C GLU A 257 -13.81 -96.75 -36.68
N GLU A 258 -13.45 -95.85 -35.74
CA GLU A 258 -13.98 -94.56 -35.26
C GLU A 258 -12.93 -93.87 -34.33
N SER A 259 -13.05 -92.54 -34.17
CA SER A 259 -12.83 -91.68 -32.97
C SER A 259 -11.50 -91.78 -32.15
N ASP A 260 -10.89 -90.74 -31.58
CA ASP A 260 -11.43 -89.69 -30.71
C ASP A 260 -10.51 -88.46 -30.57
N LEU A 261 -11.18 -87.41 -30.11
CA LEU A 261 -10.76 -86.11 -29.61
C LEU A 261 -9.99 -86.22 -28.28
N GLU A 262 -8.82 -85.57 -28.10
CA GLU A 262 -8.47 -85.03 -26.77
C GLU A 262 -7.46 -83.87 -26.79
N MET A 263 -7.76 -82.92 -25.91
CA MET A 263 -7.14 -81.64 -25.60
C MET A 263 -6.12 -81.83 -24.46
N LEU A 264 -4.93 -81.20 -24.53
CA LEU A 264 -4.09 -80.95 -23.33
C LEU A 264 -3.11 -79.79 -23.54
N LEU A 265 -3.14 -78.82 -22.61
CA LEU A 265 -2.22 -77.69 -22.42
C LEU A 265 -0.83 -78.18 -21.89
N PRO A 266 0.24 -77.36 -21.97
CA PRO A 266 0.61 -76.47 -20.85
C PRO A 266 1.08 -75.08 -21.35
N ASP A 267 0.75 -73.96 -20.70
CA ASP A 267 1.24 -73.38 -19.44
C ASP A 267 2.67 -72.79 -19.47
N GLU A 268 2.79 -71.65 -18.79
CA GLU A 268 4.00 -71.00 -18.26
C GLU A 268 5.00 -70.24 -19.18
N LYS A 269 4.94 -68.89 -19.13
CA LYS A 269 5.78 -67.98 -18.30
C LYS A 269 5.66 -66.54 -18.80
N GLN A 270 5.23 -65.57 -17.97
CA GLN A 270 6.09 -64.78 -17.04
C GLN A 270 7.29 -64.18 -17.80
N GLU A 271 7.58 -62.89 -17.80
CA GLU A 271 7.58 -61.92 -16.73
C GLU A 271 8.32 -60.71 -17.34
N ASN A 272 7.89 -59.48 -17.12
CA ASN A 272 8.79 -58.39 -16.73
C ASN A 272 8.12 -57.01 -16.74
N ARG A 273 8.32 -56.33 -15.58
CA ARG A 273 8.65 -54.92 -15.40
C ARG A 273 7.57 -53.89 -15.79
N ASP A 274 7.31 -52.85 -15.00
CA ASP A 274 8.00 -52.32 -13.83
C ASP A 274 6.98 -51.45 -13.08
N SER A 275 6.90 -51.63 -11.77
CA SER A 275 6.20 -50.72 -10.88
C SER A 275 7.23 -50.06 -10.00
N GLY A 276 7.18 -48.73 -9.94
CA GLY A 276 7.75 -47.99 -8.83
C GLY A 276 8.80 -46.96 -9.25
N SER A 277 8.36 -45.70 -9.30
CA SER A 277 9.22 -44.61 -8.84
C SER A 277 8.36 -43.59 -8.10
N THR A 278 8.31 -43.79 -6.80
CA THR A 278 7.95 -42.77 -5.82
C THR A 278 9.07 -41.74 -5.73
N GLY A 279 8.68 -40.47 -5.84
CA GLY A 279 9.18 -39.33 -5.08
C GLY A 279 10.69 -39.07 -5.09
N ASN A 280 11.08 -37.93 -5.66
CA ASN A 280 12.11 -37.15 -5.00
C ASN A 280 11.86 -35.64 -5.10
N GLU A 281 11.89 -35.06 -3.90
CA GLU A 281 12.41 -33.75 -3.50
C GLU A 281 12.16 -32.53 -4.39
N GLY A 282 11.42 -31.60 -3.77
CA GLY A 282 11.41 -30.21 -4.15
C GLY A 282 12.78 -29.56 -3.95
N ASN A 283 13.10 -28.68 -4.89
CA ASN A 283 14.00 -27.58 -4.67
C ASN A 283 13.48 -26.38 -5.43
N ALA A 284 13.45 -25.24 -4.73
CA ALA A 284 13.95 -23.95 -5.16
C ALA A 284 12.96 -22.79 -5.00
N ASN A 285 13.44 -21.81 -4.24
CA ASN A 285 13.25 -20.37 -4.41
C ASN A 285 11.90 -19.77 -3.99
N SER A 286 11.87 -19.19 -2.78
CA SER A 286 12.03 -17.75 -2.55
C SER A 286 11.94 -17.40 -1.08
#